data_AF-A0A2E1AQ85-F1
#
_entry.id   AF-A0A2E1AQ85-F1
#
_cell.length_a   1.000
_cell.length_b   1.000
_cell.length_c   1.000
_cell.angle_alpha   90.00
_cell.angle_beta   90.00
_cell.angle_gamma   90.00
#
_symmetry.space_group_name_H-M   'P 1'
#
loop_
_entity.id
_entity.type
_entity.pdbx_description
1 polymer ?
#
loop_
_entity_poly.entity_id
_entity_poly.type
_entity_poly.pdbx_seq_one_letter_code
_entity_poly.pdbx_strand_id
1 'polypeptide(L)'
;MSKIGNLTLARFMYLVAFNISVAMTASYIGKAGNVEFILMFAIGLPFIFFSFRREKGYIVIFPLLSITLWLLLYVTDFNLFTNTKMDAVLAGTYIYPVSIVTTAVLITYQLLFFSMINARFYSNIQDEREDAIEASNAKSRFLSMMSHEIRTPMNAIIGLSHILGDTNPRPDQVENIEALNYSGKILLNLLNNVLDFSKMETSGIALDPIPTDVKTAVQQIKKIHEPGCLSKGIGFHLEIDEKLPTMWLDIVRFNQVINNLVSNAIKFTKKGSVTLKITSQEHSNGRVRMRTEIIDTGIGITKEQQEKIWQPFSQASVSTNRLYGGTGLGLPIVKSVVEAMESTVHIESELEKGSRFYFDLEVQAISKQRLTEGSGKKQRDLEGRRILLVEDNKINIMVGKQILEKANLVVDVAFDGLMAVNMVKKNDYCAVLMDIQMPIMDGYASAMAIRKFNTTLPILALSASVFIEVKSKIEQSGMNGFVFKPFDPEDLYTRIEEVMDVPLAS
;
A
#
# COMPACT_ATOMS: atom_id res chain seq x y z
N MET A 1 -13.23 -24.15 42.30
CA MET A 1 -13.29 -24.72 40.93
C MET A 1 -13.13 -23.67 39.81
N SER A 2 -12.50 -22.50 40.01
CA SER A 2 -12.34 -21.49 38.93
C SER A 2 -10.91 -21.21 38.47
N LYS A 3 -9.89 -21.89 39.01
CA LYS A 3 -8.50 -21.71 38.58
C LYS A 3 -8.05 -22.60 37.42
N ILE A 4 -8.86 -23.58 36.99
CA ILE A 4 -8.52 -24.48 35.88
C ILE A 4 -9.77 -24.69 35.00
N GLY A 5 -9.90 -23.87 33.96
CA GLY A 5 -10.27 -24.35 32.62
C GLY A 5 -11.58 -25.11 32.37
N ASN A 6 -12.59 -25.07 33.23
CA ASN A 6 -13.90 -25.61 32.86
C ASN A 6 -15.09 -24.77 33.34
N LEU A 7 -15.17 -23.54 32.81
CA LEU A 7 -16.35 -22.67 32.93
C LEU A 7 -17.64 -23.39 32.52
N THR A 8 -17.56 -24.41 31.66
CA THR A 8 -18.72 -25.18 31.19
C THR A 8 -19.32 -26.04 32.32
N LEU A 9 -18.51 -26.66 33.17
CA LEU A 9 -19.00 -27.44 34.31
C LEU A 9 -19.71 -26.56 35.37
N ALA A 10 -19.16 -25.38 35.66
CA ALA A 10 -19.77 -24.43 36.59
C ALA A 10 -21.11 -23.89 36.05
N ARG A 11 -21.15 -23.50 34.76
CA ARG A 11 -22.37 -23.08 34.06
C ARG A 11 -23.42 -24.19 34.04
N PHE A 12 -22.98 -25.43 33.82
CA PHE A 12 -23.84 -26.62 33.82
C PHE A 12 -24.47 -26.86 35.20
N MET A 13 -23.66 -26.92 36.26
CA MET A 13 -24.18 -27.12 37.62
C MET A 13 -25.14 -25.99 38.04
N TYR A 14 -24.83 -24.74 37.68
CA TYR A 14 -25.70 -23.60 37.94
C TYR A 14 -27.06 -23.75 37.26
N LEU A 15 -27.10 -24.06 35.97
CA LEU A 15 -28.36 -24.15 35.23
C LEU A 15 -29.22 -25.33 35.67
N VAL A 16 -28.61 -26.46 36.07
CA VAL A 16 -29.34 -27.58 36.68
C VAL A 16 -29.94 -27.15 38.02
N ALA A 17 -29.12 -26.60 38.92
CA ALA A 17 -29.56 -26.18 40.25
C ALA A 17 -30.64 -25.08 40.19
N PHE A 18 -30.49 -24.12 39.26
CA PHE A 18 -31.46 -23.06 39.02
C PHE A 18 -32.81 -23.63 38.58
N ASN A 19 -32.83 -24.51 37.59
CA ASN A 19 -34.06 -25.13 37.09
C ASN A 19 -34.78 -25.96 38.17
N ILE A 20 -34.02 -26.75 38.94
CA ILE A 20 -34.58 -27.55 40.04
C ILE A 20 -35.12 -26.64 41.15
N SER A 21 -34.39 -25.58 41.52
CA SER A 21 -34.81 -24.63 42.56
C SER A 21 -36.10 -23.90 42.17
N VAL A 22 -36.20 -23.44 40.92
CA VAL A 22 -37.43 -22.83 40.39
C VAL A 22 -38.59 -23.83 40.44
N ALA A 23 -38.38 -25.08 40.01
CA ALA A 23 -39.42 -26.09 40.03
C ALA A 23 -39.86 -26.50 41.46
N MET A 24 -38.92 -26.56 42.40
CA MET A 24 -39.20 -26.84 43.80
C MET A 24 -39.99 -25.69 44.45
N THR A 25 -39.56 -24.44 44.23
CA THR A 25 -40.25 -23.24 44.72
C THR A 25 -41.67 -23.15 44.14
N ALA A 26 -41.81 -23.47 42.86
CA ALA A 26 -43.11 -23.54 42.18
C ALA A 26 -44.06 -24.56 42.82
N SER A 27 -43.53 -25.69 43.30
CA SER A 27 -44.33 -26.71 43.97
C SER A 27 -44.87 -26.25 45.33
N TYR A 28 -44.16 -25.34 46.02
CA TYR A 28 -44.61 -24.79 47.31
C TYR A 28 -45.60 -23.62 47.14
N ILE A 29 -45.42 -22.77 46.13
CA ILE A 29 -46.25 -21.57 45.93
C ILE A 29 -47.51 -21.87 45.09
N GLY A 30 -47.46 -22.88 44.22
CA GLY A 30 -48.54 -23.24 43.30
C GLY A 30 -48.71 -22.24 42.15
N LYS A 31 -49.79 -22.38 41.38
CA LYS A 31 -50.07 -21.60 40.16
C LYS A 31 -50.12 -20.08 40.37
N ALA A 32 -50.51 -19.62 41.56
CA ALA A 32 -50.54 -18.20 41.93
C ALA A 32 -49.15 -17.53 41.94
N GLY A 33 -48.08 -18.32 41.92
CA GLY A 33 -46.70 -17.83 41.98
C GLY A 33 -46.15 -17.20 40.70
N ASN A 34 -46.93 -17.15 39.61
CA ASN A 34 -46.47 -16.65 38.30
C ASN A 34 -45.16 -17.31 37.81
N VAL A 35 -44.98 -18.58 38.17
CA VAL A 35 -43.79 -19.39 37.88
C VAL A 35 -43.48 -19.44 36.39
N GLU A 36 -44.51 -19.35 35.54
CA GLU A 36 -44.43 -19.34 34.08
C GLU A 36 -43.43 -18.29 33.56
N PHE A 37 -43.36 -17.10 34.18
CA PHE A 37 -42.41 -16.05 33.77
C PHE A 37 -40.96 -16.38 34.09
N ILE A 38 -40.70 -16.93 35.29
CA ILE A 38 -39.35 -17.32 35.73
C ILE A 38 -38.85 -18.50 34.89
N LEU A 39 -39.76 -19.39 34.52
CA LEU A 39 -39.45 -20.57 33.74
C LEU A 39 -39.27 -20.26 32.25
N MET A 40 -40.00 -19.27 31.71
CA MET A 40 -39.69 -18.67 30.40
C MET A 40 -38.33 -17.96 30.37
N PHE A 41 -37.94 -17.30 31.46
CA PHE A 41 -36.60 -16.74 31.58
C PHE A 41 -35.50 -17.82 31.63
N ALA A 42 -35.77 -18.95 32.30
CA ALA A 42 -34.89 -20.13 32.34
C ALA A 42 -34.63 -20.73 30.94
N ILE A 43 -35.62 -20.67 30.04
CA ILE A 43 -35.49 -21.09 28.64
C ILE A 43 -34.51 -20.19 27.87
N GLY A 44 -34.47 -18.88 28.17
CA GLY A 44 -33.61 -17.91 27.47
C GLY A 44 -32.15 -17.89 27.96
N LEU A 45 -31.90 -18.21 29.22
CA LEU A 45 -30.57 -18.15 29.85
C LEU A 45 -29.46 -18.95 29.12
N PRO A 46 -29.69 -20.19 28.63
CA PRO A 46 -28.67 -20.98 27.93
C PRO A 46 -28.10 -20.30 26.67
N PHE A 47 -28.90 -19.47 25.99
CA PHE A 47 -28.47 -18.72 24.80
C PHE A 47 -27.48 -17.60 25.12
N ILE A 48 -27.45 -17.13 26.37
CA ILE A 48 -26.50 -16.13 26.87
C ILE A 48 -25.24 -16.82 27.40
N PHE A 49 -25.40 -17.97 28.04
CA PHE A 49 -24.33 -18.64 28.77
C PHE A 49 -23.44 -19.54 27.92
N PHE A 50 -23.91 -20.05 26.79
CA PHE A 50 -23.17 -21.00 25.95
C PHE A 50 -22.91 -20.47 24.55
N SER A 51 -21.74 -20.84 24.00
CA SER A 51 -21.38 -20.43 22.65
C SER A 51 -22.14 -21.24 21.59
N PHE A 52 -22.84 -20.54 20.68
CA PHE A 52 -23.48 -21.16 19.51
C PHE A 52 -22.50 -21.90 18.58
N ARG A 53 -21.20 -21.60 18.61
CA ARG A 53 -20.22 -22.28 17.76
C ARG A 53 -19.67 -23.56 18.38
N ARG A 54 -19.47 -23.58 19.70
CA ARG A 54 -18.74 -24.66 20.39
C ARG A 54 -19.60 -25.53 21.31
N GLU A 55 -20.71 -25.00 21.84
CA GLU A 55 -21.45 -25.58 22.97
C GLU A 55 -22.94 -25.81 22.63
N LYS A 56 -23.26 -26.10 21.35
CA LYS A 56 -24.63 -26.21 20.82
C LYS A 56 -25.53 -27.18 21.59
N GLY A 57 -24.98 -28.29 22.07
CA GLY A 57 -25.75 -29.30 22.81
C GLY A 57 -26.38 -28.73 24.09
N TYR A 58 -25.65 -27.90 24.84
CA TYR A 58 -26.15 -27.30 26.07
C TYR A 58 -27.25 -26.26 25.83
N ILE A 59 -27.17 -25.54 24.70
CA ILE A 59 -28.21 -24.60 24.26
C ILE A 59 -29.54 -25.32 23.97
N VAL A 60 -29.51 -26.60 23.63
CA VAL A 60 -30.74 -27.41 23.41
C VAL A 60 -31.20 -28.10 24.70
N ILE A 61 -30.26 -28.70 25.44
CA ILE A 61 -30.57 -29.51 26.63
C ILE A 61 -31.24 -28.68 27.74
N PHE A 62 -30.73 -27.48 28.03
CA PHE A 62 -31.23 -26.70 29.16
C PHE A 62 -32.60 -26.05 28.95
N PRO A 63 -32.93 -25.50 27.78
CA PRO A 63 -34.30 -25.08 27.48
C PRO A 63 -35.27 -26.25 27.52
N LEU A 64 -34.87 -27.42 27.01
CA LEU A 64 -35.71 -28.63 27.05
C LEU A 64 -35.96 -29.12 28.48
N LEU A 65 -34.93 -29.09 29.33
CA LEU A 65 -35.05 -29.40 30.77
C LEU A 65 -36.04 -28.45 31.45
N SER A 66 -35.94 -27.16 31.15
CA SER A 66 -36.86 -26.12 31.67
C SER A 66 -38.30 -26.45 31.24
N ILE A 67 -38.55 -26.63 29.94
CA ILE A 67 -39.86 -26.96 29.39
C ILE A 67 -40.45 -28.24 30.00
N THR A 68 -39.61 -29.27 30.19
CA THR A 68 -40.04 -30.55 30.75
C THR A 68 -40.46 -30.41 32.22
N LEU A 69 -39.69 -29.68 33.02
CA LEU A 69 -40.05 -29.40 34.43
C LEU A 69 -41.35 -28.59 34.53
N TRP A 70 -41.56 -27.62 33.65
CA TRP A 70 -42.83 -26.88 33.60
C TRP A 70 -44.01 -27.78 33.25
N LEU A 71 -43.86 -28.64 32.23
CA LEU A 71 -44.92 -29.55 31.81
C LEU A 71 -45.27 -30.54 32.94
N LEU A 72 -44.26 -31.07 33.64
CA LEU A 72 -44.47 -31.92 34.82
C LEU A 72 -45.20 -31.20 35.95
N LEU A 73 -44.85 -29.93 36.24
CA LEU A 73 -45.57 -29.12 37.22
C LEU A 73 -47.02 -28.85 36.79
N TYR A 74 -47.25 -28.57 35.51
CA TYR A 74 -48.59 -28.31 34.99
C TYR A 74 -49.50 -29.54 35.09
N VAL A 75 -49.00 -30.72 34.69
CA VAL A 75 -49.77 -31.99 34.74
C VAL A 75 -50.05 -32.42 36.17
N THR A 76 -49.18 -32.09 37.13
CA THR A 76 -49.35 -32.43 38.56
C THR A 76 -50.13 -31.39 39.37
N ASP A 77 -50.72 -30.38 38.71
CA ASP A 77 -51.35 -29.22 39.37
C ASP A 77 -50.44 -28.55 40.43
N PHE A 78 -49.16 -28.44 40.06
CA PHE A 78 -48.06 -27.90 40.86
C PHE A 78 -47.75 -28.70 42.14
N ASN A 79 -48.11 -29.98 42.20
CA ASN A 79 -47.79 -30.87 43.33
C ASN A 79 -46.61 -31.82 43.05
N LEU A 80 -45.64 -31.39 42.24
CA LEU A 80 -44.55 -32.25 41.75
C LEU A 80 -43.59 -32.71 42.87
N PHE A 81 -43.30 -31.85 43.84
CA PHE A 81 -42.36 -32.13 44.94
C PHE A 81 -43.03 -32.11 46.32
N THR A 82 -44.16 -31.43 46.48
CA THR A 82 -44.93 -31.36 47.73
C THR A 82 -46.42 -31.10 47.46
N ASN A 83 -47.27 -31.58 48.36
CA ASN A 83 -48.72 -31.31 48.35
C ASN A 83 -49.12 -30.16 49.31
N THR A 84 -48.17 -29.65 50.10
CA THR A 84 -48.40 -28.54 51.03
C THR A 84 -48.13 -27.20 50.34
N LYS A 85 -49.20 -26.43 50.12
CA LYS A 85 -49.11 -25.10 49.50
C LYS A 85 -48.89 -24.05 50.60
N MET A 86 -47.90 -23.18 50.42
CA MET A 86 -47.61 -22.08 51.33
C MET A 86 -48.71 -21.02 51.24
N ASP A 87 -49.00 -20.32 52.35
CA ASP A 87 -49.93 -19.19 52.34
C ASP A 87 -49.42 -18.08 51.42
N ALA A 88 -50.23 -17.72 50.42
CA ALA A 88 -49.90 -16.73 49.40
C ALA A 88 -49.59 -15.34 49.99
N VAL A 89 -50.18 -15.00 51.15
CA VAL A 89 -49.92 -13.73 51.83
C VAL A 89 -48.51 -13.70 52.45
N LEU A 90 -48.08 -14.84 53.01
CA LEU A 90 -46.77 -14.98 53.64
C LEU A 90 -45.65 -15.02 52.59
N ALA A 91 -45.89 -15.72 51.48
CA ALA A 91 -44.99 -15.73 50.31
C ALA A 91 -44.87 -14.32 49.70
N GLY A 92 -45.99 -13.60 49.60
CA GLY A 92 -46.10 -12.20 49.22
C GLY A 92 -45.15 -11.27 49.97
N THR A 93 -45.15 -11.41 51.29
CA THR A 93 -44.50 -10.48 52.22
C THR A 93 -42.99 -10.71 52.35
N TYR A 94 -42.55 -11.97 52.34
CA TYR A 94 -41.15 -12.31 52.67
C TYR A 94 -40.37 -12.89 51.50
N ILE A 95 -40.98 -13.75 50.67
CA ILE A 95 -40.24 -14.51 49.67
C ILE A 95 -39.97 -13.67 48.42
N TYR A 96 -40.97 -12.93 47.91
CA TYR A 96 -40.76 -12.13 46.70
C TYR A 96 -39.74 -11.00 46.88
N PRO A 97 -39.76 -10.19 47.94
CA PRO A 97 -38.76 -9.12 48.11
C PRO A 97 -37.34 -9.67 48.21
N VAL A 98 -37.13 -10.76 48.96
CA VAL A 98 -35.82 -11.41 49.10
C VAL A 98 -35.36 -12.00 47.77
N SER A 99 -36.25 -12.65 47.02
CA SER A 99 -35.94 -13.20 45.70
C SER A 99 -35.56 -12.13 44.68
N ILE A 100 -36.32 -11.02 44.63
CA ILE A 100 -36.05 -9.88 43.74
C ILE A 100 -34.71 -9.24 44.08
N VAL A 101 -34.43 -8.96 45.37
CA VAL A 101 -33.17 -8.36 45.81
C VAL A 101 -31.99 -9.28 45.47
N THR A 102 -32.10 -10.57 45.78
CA THR A 102 -31.03 -11.55 45.50
C THR A 102 -30.79 -11.66 43.99
N THR A 103 -31.84 -11.66 43.18
CA THR A 103 -31.75 -11.71 41.72
C THR A 103 -31.11 -10.44 41.15
N ALA A 104 -31.49 -9.25 41.65
CA ALA A 104 -30.89 -7.98 41.25
C ALA A 104 -29.39 -7.92 41.59
N VAL A 105 -29.00 -8.39 42.77
CA VAL A 105 -27.58 -8.48 43.17
C VAL A 105 -26.80 -9.44 42.27
N LEU A 106 -27.36 -10.63 41.98
CA LEU A 106 -26.72 -11.61 41.10
C LEU A 106 -26.55 -11.08 39.66
N ILE A 107 -27.58 -10.46 39.08
CA ILE A 107 -27.52 -9.86 37.75
C ILE A 107 -26.49 -8.73 37.72
N THR A 108 -26.51 -7.84 38.73
CA THR A 108 -25.55 -6.73 38.81
C THR A 108 -24.12 -7.24 38.91
N TYR A 109 -23.87 -8.22 39.78
CA TYR A 109 -22.57 -8.87 39.89
C TYR A 109 -22.13 -9.50 38.57
N GLN A 110 -23.04 -10.18 37.86
CA GLN A 110 -22.74 -10.81 36.57
C GLN A 110 -22.40 -9.78 35.49
N LEU A 111 -23.14 -8.66 35.42
CA LEU A 111 -22.87 -7.58 34.47
C LEU A 111 -21.50 -6.94 34.73
N LEU A 112 -21.17 -6.68 36.00
CA LEU A 112 -19.86 -6.15 36.40
C LEU A 112 -18.75 -7.14 36.07
N PHE A 113 -18.93 -8.43 36.38
CA PHE A 113 -17.98 -9.48 36.08
C PHE A 113 -17.72 -9.61 34.57
N PHE A 114 -18.79 -9.62 33.77
CA PHE A 114 -18.69 -9.70 32.31
C PHE A 114 -18.05 -8.44 31.70
N SER A 115 -18.39 -7.26 32.21
CA SER A 115 -17.77 -5.99 31.81
C SER A 115 -16.26 -5.99 32.07
N MET A 116 -15.83 -6.44 33.26
CA MET A 116 -14.41 -6.55 33.59
C MET A 116 -13.66 -7.55 32.71
N ILE A 117 -14.25 -8.71 32.40
CA ILE A 117 -13.64 -9.70 31.50
C ILE A 117 -13.49 -9.12 30.09
N ASN A 118 -14.54 -8.49 29.57
CA ASN A 118 -14.49 -7.89 28.24
C ASN A 118 -13.45 -6.78 28.18
N ALA A 119 -13.38 -5.90 29.18
CA ALA A 119 -12.39 -4.83 29.22
C ALA A 119 -10.95 -5.38 29.17
N ARG A 120 -10.65 -6.42 29.95
CA ARG A 120 -9.32 -7.09 29.91
C ARG A 120 -9.06 -7.75 28.56
N PHE A 121 -10.07 -8.40 27.99
CA PHE A 121 -9.94 -9.03 26.68
C PHE A 121 -9.64 -8.02 25.58
N TYR A 122 -10.35 -6.88 25.56
CA TYR A 122 -10.09 -5.79 24.61
C TYR A 122 -8.73 -5.14 24.82
N SER A 123 -8.28 -4.94 26.08
CA SER A 123 -6.95 -4.41 26.38
C SER A 123 -5.86 -5.33 25.84
N ASN A 124 -5.91 -6.63 26.16
CA ASN A 124 -4.90 -7.59 25.69
C ASN A 124 -4.82 -7.64 24.15
N ILE A 125 -5.96 -7.60 23.46
CA ILE A 125 -5.99 -7.55 21.99
C ILE A 125 -5.33 -6.27 21.47
N GLN A 126 -5.57 -5.14 22.14
CA GLN A 126 -5.00 -3.86 21.73
C GLN A 126 -3.48 -3.84 21.95
N ASP A 127 -3.01 -4.36 23.09
CA ASP A 127 -1.58 -4.46 23.41
C ASP A 127 -0.86 -5.38 22.42
N GLU A 128 -1.40 -6.58 22.15
CA GLU A 128 -0.84 -7.50 21.14
C GLU A 128 -0.79 -6.89 19.74
N ARG A 129 -1.80 -6.06 19.39
CA ARG A 129 -1.84 -5.34 18.11
C ARG A 129 -0.76 -4.26 18.05
N GLU A 130 -0.57 -3.52 19.13
CA GLU A 130 0.41 -2.43 19.21
C GLU A 130 1.84 -2.98 19.12
N ASP A 131 2.15 -4.04 19.86
CA ASP A 131 3.42 -4.77 19.78
C ASP A 131 3.71 -5.27 18.35
N ALA A 132 2.69 -5.82 17.67
CA ALA A 132 2.83 -6.29 16.30
C ALA A 132 3.11 -5.14 15.31
N ILE A 133 2.47 -3.99 15.49
CA ILE A 133 2.70 -2.79 14.66
C ILE A 133 4.11 -2.23 14.92
N GLU A 134 4.54 -2.15 16.18
CA GLU A 134 5.88 -1.66 16.53
C GLU A 134 6.97 -2.57 15.93
N ALA A 135 6.82 -3.89 16.07
CA ALA A 135 7.74 -4.85 15.46
C ALA A 135 7.80 -4.72 13.93
N SER A 136 6.65 -4.52 13.29
CA SER A 136 6.56 -4.31 11.83
C SER A 136 7.24 -3.01 11.39
N ASN A 137 7.01 -1.92 12.11
CA ASN A 137 7.65 -0.62 11.86
C ASN A 137 9.17 -0.67 12.09
N ALA A 138 9.63 -1.35 13.14
CA ALA A 138 11.05 -1.55 13.42
C ALA A 138 11.74 -2.32 12.29
N LYS A 139 11.10 -3.39 11.78
CA LYS A 139 11.57 -4.14 10.60
C LYS A 139 11.72 -3.26 9.37
N SER A 140 10.73 -2.40 9.09
CA SER A 140 10.76 -1.49 7.93
C SER A 140 11.87 -0.43 8.06
N ARG A 141 12.04 0.17 9.25
CA ARG A 141 13.14 1.11 9.52
C ARG A 141 14.52 0.45 9.37
N PHE A 142 14.68 -0.76 9.88
CA PHE A 142 15.92 -1.53 9.74
C PHE A 142 16.25 -1.78 8.26
N LEU A 143 15.28 -2.23 7.48
CA LEU A 143 15.48 -2.45 6.03
C LEU A 143 15.83 -1.15 5.31
N SER A 144 15.16 -0.03 5.63
CA SER A 144 15.45 1.29 5.07
C SER A 144 16.88 1.74 5.35
N MET A 145 17.36 1.59 6.59
CA MET A 145 18.73 1.91 6.98
C MET A 145 19.73 1.01 6.25
N MET A 146 19.52 -0.30 6.27
CA MET A 146 20.37 -1.26 5.57
C MET A 146 20.45 -0.98 4.08
N SER A 147 19.35 -0.54 3.47
CA SER A 147 19.39 -0.18 2.05
C SER A 147 20.26 1.03 1.76
N HIS A 148 20.22 2.05 2.60
CA HIS A 148 21.11 3.20 2.43
C HIS A 148 22.58 2.78 2.58
N GLU A 149 22.88 1.96 3.60
CA GLU A 149 24.22 1.43 3.86
C GLU A 149 24.74 0.49 2.76
N ILE A 150 23.86 -0.26 2.10
CA ILE A 150 24.22 -1.12 0.95
C ILE A 150 24.31 -0.30 -0.34
N ARG A 151 23.45 0.70 -0.54
CA ARG A 151 23.42 1.51 -1.77
C ARG A 151 24.73 2.26 -1.98
N THR A 152 25.31 2.83 -0.93
CA THR A 152 26.55 3.61 -0.98
C THR A 152 27.74 2.82 -1.57
N PRO A 153 28.15 1.66 -1.03
CA PRO A 153 29.23 0.87 -1.59
C PRO A 153 28.88 0.31 -2.97
N MET A 154 27.61 -0.02 -3.23
CA MET A 154 27.19 -0.52 -4.55
C MET A 154 27.28 0.54 -5.65
N ASN A 155 26.88 1.77 -5.37
CA ASN A 155 27.05 2.89 -6.29
C ASN A 155 28.54 3.15 -6.58
N ALA A 156 29.41 3.00 -5.58
CA ALA A 156 30.86 3.10 -5.78
C ALA A 156 31.39 1.97 -6.70
N ILE A 157 30.97 0.72 -6.49
CA ILE A 157 31.33 -0.42 -7.33
C ILE A 157 30.86 -0.21 -8.78
N ILE A 158 29.62 0.24 -8.98
CA ILE A 158 29.07 0.52 -10.32
C ILE A 158 29.82 1.69 -10.96
N GLY A 159 30.09 2.77 -10.22
CA GLY A 159 30.85 3.91 -10.69
C GLY A 159 32.26 3.52 -11.15
N LEU A 160 32.99 2.74 -10.33
CA LEU A 160 34.29 2.20 -10.68
C LEU A 160 34.24 1.29 -11.91
N SER A 161 33.20 0.47 -12.04
CA SER A 161 33.00 -0.39 -13.21
C SER A 161 32.78 0.41 -14.49
N HIS A 162 32.04 1.51 -14.43
CA HIS A 162 31.86 2.41 -15.56
C HIS A 162 33.19 3.06 -15.96
N ILE A 163 33.94 3.57 -14.98
CA ILE A 163 35.26 4.17 -15.24
C ILE A 163 36.19 3.15 -15.89
N LEU A 164 36.25 1.91 -15.37
CA LEU A 164 37.08 0.85 -15.94
C LEU A 164 36.66 0.49 -17.37
N GLY A 165 35.36 0.48 -17.65
CA GLY A 165 34.80 0.23 -18.99
C GLY A 165 35.17 1.32 -20.01
N ASP A 166 35.20 2.58 -19.58
CA ASP A 166 35.48 3.73 -20.45
C ASP A 166 37.00 3.99 -20.63
N THR A 167 37.86 3.34 -19.84
CA THR A 167 39.33 3.48 -19.89
C THR A 167 40.04 2.53 -20.85
N ASN A 168 39.45 2.24 -22.01
CA ASN A 168 40.00 1.33 -23.03
C ASN A 168 40.51 -0.02 -22.43
N PRO A 169 39.63 -0.78 -21.75
CA PRO A 169 40.00 -2.03 -21.09
C PRO A 169 40.51 -3.06 -22.09
N ARG A 170 41.35 -4.00 -21.62
CA ARG A 170 41.79 -5.11 -22.49
C ARG A 170 40.60 -5.99 -22.89
N PRO A 171 40.65 -6.68 -24.05
CA PRO A 171 39.55 -7.52 -24.53
C PRO A 171 39.09 -8.59 -23.52
N ASP A 172 40.02 -9.15 -22.74
CA ASP A 172 39.73 -10.13 -21.67
C ASP A 172 39.02 -9.54 -20.44
N GLN A 173 39.06 -8.22 -20.28
CA GLN A 173 38.49 -7.51 -19.13
C GLN A 173 37.08 -6.98 -19.39
N VAL A 174 36.71 -6.75 -20.65
CA VAL A 174 35.40 -6.18 -21.03
C VAL A 174 34.26 -6.99 -20.43
N GLU A 175 34.25 -8.31 -20.66
CA GLU A 175 33.19 -9.21 -20.16
C GLU A 175 33.11 -9.20 -18.63
N ASN A 176 34.26 -9.15 -17.95
CA ASN A 176 34.33 -9.10 -16.48
C ASN A 176 33.80 -7.76 -15.92
N ILE A 177 34.11 -6.64 -16.58
CA ILE A 177 33.63 -5.31 -16.19
C ILE A 177 32.12 -5.19 -16.41
N GLU A 178 31.62 -5.70 -17.55
CA GLU A 178 30.19 -5.76 -17.84
C GLU A 178 29.45 -6.64 -16.84
N ALA A 179 29.99 -7.82 -16.50
CA ALA A 179 29.45 -8.70 -15.49
C ALA A 179 29.38 -8.02 -14.11
N LEU A 180 30.42 -7.28 -13.72
CA LEU A 180 30.47 -6.55 -12.46
C LEU A 180 29.44 -5.42 -12.39
N ASN A 181 29.30 -4.63 -13.47
CA ASN A 181 28.26 -3.59 -13.59
C ASN A 181 26.85 -4.20 -13.54
N TYR A 182 26.64 -5.30 -14.25
CA TYR A 182 25.38 -6.03 -14.28
C TYR A 182 25.00 -6.59 -12.90
N SER A 183 25.92 -7.26 -12.20
CA SER A 183 25.71 -7.75 -10.85
C SER A 183 25.39 -6.63 -9.86
N GLY A 184 26.06 -5.47 -10.00
CA GLY A 184 25.78 -4.32 -9.15
C GLY A 184 24.38 -3.75 -9.35
N LYS A 185 23.95 -3.60 -10.60
CA LYS A 185 22.59 -3.16 -10.96
C LYS A 185 21.52 -4.13 -10.45
N ILE A 186 21.76 -5.45 -10.57
CA ILE A 186 20.83 -6.45 -10.02
C ILE A 186 20.69 -6.29 -8.52
N LEU A 187 21.79 -6.14 -7.78
CA LEU A 187 21.72 -6.06 -6.32
C LEU A 187 20.99 -4.80 -5.85
N LEU A 188 21.23 -3.66 -6.50
CA LEU A 188 20.47 -2.43 -6.22
C LEU A 188 18.98 -2.60 -6.50
N ASN A 189 18.63 -3.25 -7.61
CA ASN A 189 17.24 -3.49 -7.97
C ASN A 189 16.58 -4.46 -6.98
N LEU A 190 17.31 -5.49 -6.53
CA LEU A 190 16.85 -6.42 -5.50
C LEU A 190 16.58 -5.70 -4.17
N LEU A 191 17.52 -4.87 -3.76
CA LEU A 191 17.42 -4.07 -2.54
C LEU A 191 16.23 -3.10 -2.59
N ASN A 192 16.06 -2.39 -3.71
CA ASN A 192 14.93 -1.47 -3.90
C ASN A 192 13.59 -2.22 -3.86
N ASN A 193 13.49 -3.41 -4.49
CA ASN A 193 12.27 -4.21 -4.44
C ASN A 193 11.95 -4.72 -3.02
N VAL A 194 12.96 -5.11 -2.24
CA VAL A 194 12.78 -5.53 -0.83
C VAL A 194 12.27 -4.36 0.02
N LEU A 195 12.86 -3.17 -0.17
CA LEU A 195 12.41 -1.96 0.50
C LEU A 195 10.98 -1.59 0.14
N ASP A 196 10.67 -1.53 -1.15
CA ASP A 196 9.36 -1.15 -1.65
C ASP A 196 8.30 -2.09 -1.08
N PHE A 197 8.55 -3.41 -1.13
CA PHE A 197 7.65 -4.39 -0.54
C PHE A 197 7.47 -4.19 0.98
N SER A 198 8.55 -3.98 1.73
CA SER A 198 8.46 -3.76 3.19
C SER A 198 7.74 -2.46 3.56
N LYS A 199 7.90 -1.39 2.76
CA LYS A 199 7.18 -0.13 2.97
C LYS A 199 5.69 -0.29 2.66
N MET A 200 5.37 -1.02 1.58
CA MET A 200 3.99 -1.32 1.19
C MET A 200 3.26 -2.14 2.27
N GLU A 201 3.91 -3.13 2.89
CA GLU A 201 3.32 -3.91 4.00
C GLU A 201 3.01 -3.06 5.25
N THR A 202 3.83 -2.06 5.55
CA THR A 202 3.74 -1.30 6.81
C THR A 202 2.84 -0.06 6.72
N SER A 203 2.96 0.70 5.63
CA SER A 203 2.33 2.03 5.50
C SER A 203 1.22 2.08 4.45
N GLY A 204 0.96 0.98 3.74
CA GLY A 204 0.13 1.00 2.54
C GLY A 204 0.75 1.79 1.40
N ILE A 205 0.00 1.96 0.31
CA ILE A 205 0.43 2.72 -0.87
C ILE A 205 -0.42 4.00 -0.94
N ALA A 206 0.22 5.15 -0.71
CA ALA A 206 -0.37 6.44 -1.02
C ALA A 206 -0.23 6.71 -2.52
N LEU A 207 -1.36 6.92 -3.20
CA LEU A 207 -1.41 7.32 -4.59
C LEU A 207 -1.35 8.85 -4.71
N ASP A 208 -0.56 9.35 -5.65
CA ASP A 208 -0.48 10.76 -6.01
C ASP A 208 -0.92 10.95 -7.47
N PRO A 209 -2.25 10.96 -7.74
CA PRO A 209 -2.75 11.05 -9.10
C PRO A 209 -2.49 12.44 -9.70
N ILE A 210 -1.83 12.47 -10.86
CA ILE A 210 -1.56 13.69 -11.62
C ILE A 210 -2.23 13.63 -13.00
N PRO A 211 -2.49 14.79 -13.65
CA PRO A 211 -2.94 14.85 -15.03
C PRO A 211 -1.93 14.15 -15.95
N THR A 212 -2.32 13.03 -16.54
CA THR A 212 -1.40 12.16 -17.28
C THR A 212 -1.94 11.85 -18.66
N ASP A 213 -1.08 12.02 -19.66
CA ASP A 213 -1.25 11.43 -20.98
C ASP A 213 -0.57 10.05 -21.02
N VAL A 214 -1.40 9.01 -20.84
CA VAL A 214 -0.95 7.61 -20.83
C VAL A 214 -0.27 7.22 -22.15
N LYS A 215 -0.66 7.82 -23.28
CA LYS A 215 -0.06 7.50 -24.58
C LYS A 215 1.41 7.87 -24.60
N THR A 216 1.74 9.08 -24.15
CA THR A 216 3.13 9.56 -24.10
C THR A 216 3.97 8.72 -23.15
N ALA A 217 3.46 8.42 -21.95
CA ALA A 217 4.20 7.61 -20.99
C ALA A 217 4.50 6.19 -21.51
N VAL A 218 3.53 5.56 -22.15
CA VAL A 218 3.69 4.19 -22.65
C VAL A 218 4.62 4.14 -23.88
N GLN A 219 4.64 5.19 -24.70
CA GLN A 219 5.65 5.34 -25.75
C GLN A 219 7.07 5.42 -25.18
N GLN A 220 7.27 6.07 -24.04
CA GLN A 220 8.57 6.08 -23.35
C GLN A 220 8.95 4.68 -22.86
N ILE A 221 8.00 3.93 -22.27
CA ILE A 221 8.22 2.53 -21.88
C ILE A 221 8.67 1.69 -23.08
N LYS A 222 8.05 1.90 -24.26
CA LYS A 222 8.49 1.24 -25.49
C LYS A 222 9.97 1.50 -25.79
N LYS A 223 10.39 2.77 -25.81
CA LYS A 223 11.78 3.16 -26.10
C LYS A 223 12.78 2.55 -25.12
N ILE A 224 12.40 2.40 -23.85
CA ILE A 224 13.27 1.85 -22.79
C ILE A 224 13.50 0.34 -22.99
N HIS A 225 12.45 -0.42 -23.32
CA HIS A 225 12.52 -1.89 -23.36
C HIS A 225 12.78 -2.48 -24.76
N GLU A 226 12.51 -1.73 -25.84
CA GLU A 226 12.71 -2.16 -27.22
C GLU A 226 14.15 -2.64 -27.52
N PRO A 227 15.23 -1.98 -27.05
CA PRO A 227 16.59 -2.48 -27.21
C PRO A 227 16.81 -3.87 -26.58
N GLY A 228 16.17 -4.14 -25.45
CA GLY A 228 16.24 -5.44 -24.76
C GLY A 228 15.51 -6.56 -25.52
N CYS A 229 14.48 -6.21 -26.27
CA CYS A 229 13.80 -7.14 -27.18
C CYS A 229 14.64 -7.42 -28.43
N LEU A 230 15.21 -6.36 -29.03
CA LEU A 230 16.04 -6.45 -30.23
C LEU A 230 17.30 -7.30 -30.02
N SER A 231 17.96 -7.17 -28.86
CA SER A 231 19.14 -7.98 -28.52
C SER A 231 18.83 -9.47 -28.39
N LYS A 232 17.58 -9.83 -28.07
CA LYS A 232 17.07 -11.21 -28.04
C LYS A 232 16.44 -11.67 -29.35
N GLY A 233 16.28 -10.79 -30.33
CA GLY A 233 15.57 -11.08 -31.58
C GLY A 233 14.06 -11.29 -31.42
N ILE A 234 13.43 -10.67 -30.42
CA ILE A 234 11.97 -10.69 -30.22
C ILE A 234 11.35 -9.33 -30.56
N GLY A 235 10.10 -9.31 -31.00
CA GLY A 235 9.37 -8.06 -31.32
C GLY A 235 8.77 -7.39 -30.08
N PHE A 236 8.71 -6.06 -30.06
CA PHE A 236 7.93 -5.31 -29.06
C PHE A 236 6.83 -4.46 -29.73
N HIS A 237 5.58 -4.88 -29.53
CA HIS A 237 4.41 -4.24 -30.13
C HIS A 237 3.67 -3.40 -29.11
N LEU A 238 3.12 -2.29 -29.59
CA LEU A 238 2.34 -1.36 -28.78
C LEU A 238 1.00 -1.11 -29.44
N GLU A 239 -0.08 -1.44 -28.74
CA GLU A 239 -1.47 -1.28 -29.19
C GLU A 239 -2.20 -0.36 -28.22
N ILE A 240 -2.37 0.91 -28.58
CA ILE A 240 -3.03 1.91 -27.73
C ILE A 240 -4.25 2.45 -28.46
N ASP A 241 -5.37 2.52 -27.76
CA ASP A 241 -6.58 3.20 -28.23
C ASP A 241 -6.31 4.71 -28.44
N GLU A 242 -6.50 5.21 -29.66
CA GLU A 242 -6.27 6.62 -29.98
C GLU A 242 -7.22 7.58 -29.27
N LYS A 243 -8.34 7.07 -28.74
CA LYS A 243 -9.36 7.87 -28.06
C LYS A 243 -9.11 8.07 -26.56
N LEU A 244 -8.00 7.57 -26.02
CA LEU A 244 -7.65 7.73 -24.61
C LEU A 244 -7.57 9.21 -24.22
N PRO A 245 -8.41 9.71 -23.30
CA PRO A 245 -8.32 11.07 -22.80
C PRO A 245 -7.19 11.20 -21.77
N THR A 246 -6.72 12.43 -21.54
CA THR A 246 -5.90 12.74 -20.37
C THR A 246 -6.70 12.44 -19.10
N MET A 247 -6.06 11.83 -18.10
CA MET A 247 -6.74 11.33 -16.92
C MET A 247 -5.90 11.54 -15.65
N TRP A 248 -6.58 11.53 -14.50
CA TRP A 248 -5.91 11.54 -13.21
C TRP A 248 -5.37 10.14 -12.91
N LEU A 249 -4.04 10.00 -12.91
CA LEU A 249 -3.35 8.73 -12.73
C LEU A 249 -2.04 8.96 -11.98
N ASP A 250 -1.71 8.08 -11.03
CA ASP A 250 -0.37 8.03 -10.46
C ASP A 250 0.56 7.33 -11.47
N ILE A 251 1.24 8.14 -12.27
CA ILE A 251 2.07 7.63 -13.36
C ILE A 251 3.29 6.85 -12.87
N VAL A 252 3.81 7.17 -11.68
CA VAL A 252 4.98 6.49 -11.12
C VAL A 252 4.61 5.05 -10.77
N ARG A 253 3.48 4.86 -10.07
CA ARG A 253 2.96 3.54 -9.71
C ARG A 253 2.51 2.75 -10.93
N PHE A 254 1.84 3.41 -11.88
CA PHE A 254 1.44 2.78 -13.13
C PHE A 254 2.64 2.28 -13.94
N ASN A 255 3.68 3.10 -14.10
CA ASN A 255 4.91 2.71 -14.79
C ASN A 255 5.64 1.59 -14.03
N GLN A 256 5.63 1.60 -12.70
CA GLN A 256 6.21 0.52 -11.88
C GLN A 256 5.54 -0.83 -12.18
N VAL A 257 4.21 -0.87 -12.33
CA VAL A 257 3.47 -2.07 -12.71
C VAL A 257 3.86 -2.54 -14.11
N ILE A 258 3.80 -1.65 -15.10
CA ILE A 258 4.08 -2.01 -16.49
C ILE A 258 5.54 -2.47 -16.64
N ASN A 259 6.51 -1.77 -16.06
CA ASN A 259 7.92 -2.15 -16.15
C ASN A 259 8.19 -3.55 -15.56
N ASN A 260 7.54 -3.90 -14.43
CA ASN A 260 7.66 -5.23 -13.86
C ASN A 260 7.07 -6.32 -14.78
N LEU A 261 5.89 -6.08 -15.36
CA LEU A 261 5.24 -7.03 -16.25
C LEU A 261 5.99 -7.18 -17.59
N VAL A 262 6.41 -6.08 -18.22
CA VAL A 262 7.15 -6.07 -19.49
C VAL A 262 8.52 -6.71 -19.33
N SER A 263 9.27 -6.37 -18.28
CA SER A 263 10.59 -6.99 -18.04
C SER A 263 10.48 -8.50 -17.80
N ASN A 264 9.44 -8.96 -17.10
CA ASN A 264 9.15 -10.39 -16.96
C ASN A 264 8.81 -11.04 -18.30
N ALA A 265 7.95 -10.42 -19.13
CA ALA A 265 7.65 -10.91 -20.47
C ALA A 265 8.92 -11.08 -21.31
N ILE A 266 9.75 -10.04 -21.41
CA ILE A 266 11.03 -10.07 -22.15
C ILE A 266 11.97 -11.14 -21.61
N LYS A 267 12.00 -11.33 -20.29
CA LYS A 267 12.83 -12.33 -19.63
C LYS A 267 12.44 -13.75 -20.04
N PHE A 268 11.16 -14.07 -20.12
CA PHE A 268 10.65 -15.42 -20.35
C PHE A 268 10.28 -15.73 -21.81
N THR A 269 10.28 -14.74 -22.69
CA THR A 269 10.13 -14.92 -24.15
C THR A 269 11.48 -15.11 -24.83
N LYS A 270 11.69 -16.27 -25.46
CA LYS A 270 12.91 -16.57 -26.24
C LYS A 270 12.77 -16.25 -27.73
N LYS A 271 11.57 -16.44 -28.29
CA LYS A 271 11.21 -16.20 -29.69
C LYS A 271 9.79 -15.67 -29.74
N GLY A 272 9.49 -14.86 -30.75
CA GLY A 272 8.17 -14.25 -30.95
C GLY A 272 8.16 -12.79 -30.50
N SER A 273 7.19 -12.39 -29.68
CA SER A 273 6.98 -10.99 -29.33
C SER A 273 6.36 -10.79 -27.95
N VAL A 274 6.51 -9.55 -27.48
CA VAL A 274 5.79 -8.99 -26.33
C VAL A 274 4.89 -7.87 -26.88
N THR A 275 3.66 -7.80 -26.40
CA THR A 275 2.68 -6.77 -26.78
C THR A 275 2.16 -6.09 -25.52
N LEU A 276 2.28 -4.77 -25.48
CA LEU A 276 1.60 -3.92 -24.49
C LEU A 276 0.35 -3.32 -25.13
N LYS A 277 -0.82 -3.67 -24.59
CA LYS A 277 -2.12 -3.26 -25.10
C LYS A 277 -2.88 -2.46 -24.07
N ILE A 278 -3.39 -1.30 -24.47
CA ILE A 278 -4.24 -0.45 -23.62
C ILE A 278 -5.51 -0.10 -24.38
N THR A 279 -6.65 -0.47 -23.82
CA THR A 279 -7.97 -0.18 -24.36
C THR A 279 -8.78 0.64 -23.36
N SER A 280 -9.67 1.49 -23.86
CA SER A 280 -10.48 2.38 -23.02
C SER A 280 -11.96 2.21 -23.31
N GLN A 281 -12.78 2.30 -22.26
CA GLN A 281 -14.23 2.38 -22.36
C GLN A 281 -14.71 3.54 -21.49
N GLU A 282 -15.26 4.58 -22.12
CA GLU A 282 -15.84 5.71 -21.39
C GLU A 282 -17.18 5.31 -20.78
N HIS A 283 -17.36 5.64 -19.49
CA HIS A 283 -18.64 5.58 -18.82
C HIS A 283 -19.34 6.94 -18.89
N SER A 284 -20.67 6.93 -18.91
CA SER A 284 -21.53 8.11 -19.02
C SER A 284 -21.32 9.16 -17.91
N ASN A 285 -20.62 8.80 -16.83
CA ASN A 285 -20.35 9.65 -15.65
C ASN A 285 -18.98 10.37 -15.70
N GLY A 286 -18.24 10.30 -16.82
CA GLY A 286 -16.91 10.91 -16.95
C GLY A 286 -15.77 10.09 -16.32
N ARG A 287 -16.05 8.86 -15.86
CA ARG A 287 -15.02 7.86 -15.57
C ARG A 287 -14.69 7.07 -16.82
N VAL A 288 -13.44 6.66 -16.94
CA VAL A 288 -12.94 5.81 -18.01
C VAL A 288 -12.46 4.52 -17.37
N ARG A 289 -12.96 3.40 -17.88
CA ARG A 289 -12.39 2.10 -17.56
C ARG A 289 -11.27 1.82 -18.55
N MET A 290 -10.04 1.84 -18.05
CA MET A 290 -8.84 1.58 -18.82
C MET A 290 -8.35 0.16 -18.55
N ARG A 291 -8.37 -0.69 -19.58
CA ARG A 291 -7.80 -2.04 -19.52
C ARG A 291 -6.37 -1.99 -20.02
N THR A 292 -5.44 -2.42 -19.17
CA THR A 292 -4.02 -2.55 -19.51
C THR A 292 -3.63 -4.02 -19.53
N GLU A 293 -2.95 -4.46 -20.59
CA GLU A 293 -2.63 -5.86 -20.86
C GLU A 293 -1.19 -6.00 -21.35
N ILE A 294 -0.45 -6.96 -20.78
CA ILE A 294 0.88 -7.36 -21.25
C ILE A 294 0.76 -8.80 -21.72
N ILE A 295 1.01 -9.02 -23.01
CA ILE A 295 0.90 -10.32 -23.67
C ILE A 295 2.28 -10.74 -24.14
N ASP A 296 2.70 -11.94 -23.79
CA ASP A 296 3.99 -12.51 -24.19
C ASP A 296 3.78 -13.86 -24.88
N THR A 297 4.62 -14.19 -25.86
CA THR A 297 4.64 -15.51 -26.52
C THR A 297 5.69 -16.46 -25.92
N GLY A 298 5.95 -16.34 -24.61
CA GLY A 298 6.98 -17.07 -23.90
C GLY A 298 6.58 -18.49 -23.48
N ILE A 299 7.27 -19.01 -22.47
CA ILE A 299 7.12 -20.40 -22.01
C ILE A 299 5.78 -20.71 -21.35
N GLY A 300 5.01 -19.68 -20.97
CA GLY A 300 3.78 -19.83 -20.19
C GLY A 300 4.00 -20.33 -18.75
N ILE A 301 2.91 -20.45 -17.99
CA ILE A 301 2.90 -20.75 -16.56
C ILE A 301 1.87 -21.85 -16.27
N THR A 302 2.25 -22.87 -15.48
CA THR A 302 1.32 -23.96 -15.11
C THR A 302 0.23 -23.48 -14.15
N LYS A 303 -0.90 -24.19 -14.09
CA LYS A 303 -2.01 -23.85 -13.18
C LYS A 303 -1.60 -23.79 -11.71
N GLU A 304 -0.74 -24.71 -11.27
CA GLU A 304 -0.21 -24.70 -9.90
C GLU A 304 0.68 -23.47 -9.63
N GLN A 305 1.50 -23.07 -10.61
CA GLN A 305 2.34 -21.89 -10.49
C GLN A 305 1.52 -20.60 -10.48
N GLN A 306 0.44 -20.51 -11.27
CA GLN A 306 -0.44 -19.33 -11.34
C GLN A 306 -1.01 -18.93 -9.96
N GLU A 307 -1.22 -19.88 -9.05
CA GLU A 307 -1.65 -19.58 -7.68
C GLU A 307 -0.50 -19.08 -6.80
N LYS A 308 0.72 -19.60 -7.01
CA LYS A 308 1.89 -19.33 -6.18
C LYS A 308 2.62 -18.05 -6.54
N ILE A 309 2.64 -17.63 -7.81
CA ILE A 309 3.43 -16.48 -8.32
C ILE A 309 3.14 -15.14 -7.62
N TRP A 310 2.01 -15.01 -6.93
CA TRP A 310 1.63 -13.83 -6.18
C TRP A 310 2.21 -13.79 -4.77
N GLN A 311 2.80 -14.90 -4.29
CA GLN A 311 3.39 -14.98 -2.97
C GLN A 311 4.80 -14.36 -2.96
N PRO A 312 5.17 -13.58 -1.93
CA PRO A 312 6.51 -13.03 -1.79
C PRO A 312 7.57 -14.13 -1.84
N PHE A 313 8.68 -13.87 -2.55
CA PHE A 313 9.81 -14.79 -2.70
C PHE A 313 9.49 -16.12 -3.38
N SER A 314 8.29 -16.27 -3.96
CA SER A 314 7.94 -17.45 -4.75
C SER A 314 8.62 -17.40 -6.12
N GLN A 315 9.14 -18.54 -6.57
CA GLN A 315 9.78 -18.69 -7.87
C GLN A 315 9.33 -19.98 -8.54
N ALA A 316 9.13 -19.93 -9.86
CA ALA A 316 8.52 -21.00 -10.63
C ALA A 316 9.36 -22.30 -10.69
N SER A 317 10.70 -22.25 -10.57
CA SER A 317 11.53 -23.46 -10.44
C SER A 317 12.94 -23.21 -9.88
N VAL A 318 13.55 -24.24 -9.27
CA VAL A 318 14.97 -24.24 -8.86
C VAL A 318 15.92 -24.15 -10.08
N SER A 319 15.48 -24.62 -11.26
CA SER A 319 16.25 -24.59 -12.52
C SER A 319 16.26 -23.23 -13.22
N THR A 320 15.24 -22.38 -13.01
CA THR A 320 15.23 -20.98 -13.52
C THR A 320 16.18 -20.07 -12.74
N ASN A 321 16.61 -20.49 -11.54
CA ASN A 321 17.60 -19.80 -10.71
C ASN A 321 19.01 -19.77 -11.36
N ARG A 322 19.34 -20.75 -12.21
CA ARG A 322 20.64 -20.82 -12.90
C ARG A 322 20.73 -19.99 -14.18
N LEU A 323 19.61 -19.69 -14.83
CA LEU A 323 19.61 -19.05 -16.16
C LEU A 323 19.06 -17.63 -16.19
N TYR A 324 18.17 -17.24 -15.26
CA TYR A 324 17.39 -16.01 -15.44
C TYR A 324 17.23 -15.11 -14.22
N GLY A 325 17.63 -15.51 -13.00
CA GLY A 325 17.77 -14.64 -11.80
C GLY A 325 16.60 -13.69 -11.49
N GLY A 326 15.85 -13.90 -10.41
CA GLY A 326 14.77 -12.99 -9.99
C GLY A 326 14.65 -12.90 -8.48
N THR A 327 14.09 -11.80 -7.97
CA THR A 327 13.85 -11.60 -6.53
C THR A 327 12.62 -12.34 -6.02
N GLY A 328 11.68 -12.68 -6.91
CA GLY A 328 10.35 -13.17 -6.55
C GLY A 328 9.45 -12.09 -5.94
N LEU A 329 9.84 -10.80 -6.00
CA LEU A 329 9.08 -9.68 -5.42
C LEU A 329 8.31 -8.85 -6.46
N GLY A 330 8.67 -8.93 -7.75
CA GLY A 330 8.06 -8.08 -8.78
C GLY A 330 6.54 -8.26 -8.92
N LEU A 331 6.04 -9.51 -8.95
CA LEU A 331 4.60 -9.78 -9.06
C LEU A 331 3.81 -9.46 -7.78
N PRO A 332 4.32 -9.76 -6.57
CA PRO A 332 3.74 -9.23 -5.33
C PRO A 332 3.62 -7.70 -5.32
N ILE A 333 4.65 -6.98 -5.77
CA ILE A 333 4.62 -5.51 -5.90
C ILE A 333 3.55 -5.07 -6.90
N VAL A 334 3.46 -5.72 -8.07
CA VAL A 334 2.40 -5.45 -9.05
C VAL A 334 1.03 -5.62 -8.42
N LYS A 335 0.80 -6.71 -7.70
CA LYS A 335 -0.46 -6.99 -7.02
C LYS A 335 -0.80 -5.90 -6.01
N SER A 336 0.13 -5.56 -5.10
CA SER A 336 -0.10 -4.53 -4.09
C SER A 336 -0.38 -3.16 -4.71
N VAL A 337 0.35 -2.77 -5.76
CA VAL A 337 0.12 -1.49 -6.45
C VAL A 337 -1.24 -1.46 -7.16
N VAL A 338 -1.61 -2.52 -7.87
CA VAL A 338 -2.92 -2.59 -8.56
C VAL A 338 -4.08 -2.62 -7.56
N GLU A 339 -3.93 -3.32 -6.43
CA GLU A 339 -4.92 -3.31 -5.33
C GLU A 339 -5.07 -1.92 -4.70
N ALA A 340 -3.96 -1.18 -4.53
CA ALA A 340 -4.01 0.21 -4.07
C ALA A 340 -4.69 1.14 -5.06
N MET A 341 -4.62 0.84 -6.36
CA MET A 341 -5.36 1.51 -7.44
C MET A 341 -6.80 0.98 -7.60
N GLU A 342 -7.34 0.33 -6.56
CA GLU A 342 -8.71 -0.20 -6.48
C GLU A 342 -9.06 -1.22 -7.59
N SER A 343 -8.07 -1.96 -8.08
CA SER A 343 -8.22 -2.95 -9.14
C SER A 343 -7.65 -4.32 -8.73
N THR A 344 -7.88 -5.34 -9.55
CA THR A 344 -7.26 -6.66 -9.40
C THR A 344 -6.50 -7.03 -10.67
N VAL A 345 -5.31 -7.59 -10.49
CA VAL A 345 -4.51 -8.13 -11.60
C VAL A 345 -4.89 -9.59 -11.87
N HIS A 346 -5.08 -9.91 -13.14
CA HIS A 346 -5.46 -11.23 -13.63
C HIS A 346 -4.39 -11.81 -14.54
N ILE A 347 -4.36 -13.13 -14.62
CA ILE A 347 -3.44 -13.88 -15.48
C ILE A 347 -4.20 -14.94 -16.29
N GLU A 348 -3.89 -15.00 -17.57
CA GLU A 348 -4.25 -16.08 -18.49
C GLU A 348 -2.97 -16.61 -19.12
N SER A 349 -2.61 -17.86 -18.85
CA SER A 349 -1.38 -18.44 -19.38
C SER A 349 -1.55 -19.93 -19.65
N GLU A 350 -0.92 -20.39 -20.72
CA GLU A 350 -0.84 -21.77 -21.14
C GLU A 350 0.61 -22.10 -21.51
N LEU A 351 1.07 -23.30 -21.14
CA LEU A 351 2.44 -23.75 -21.42
C LEU A 351 2.75 -23.65 -22.93
N GLU A 352 3.92 -23.10 -23.24
CA GLU A 352 4.46 -22.90 -24.59
C GLU A 352 3.65 -21.99 -25.52
N LYS A 353 2.52 -21.44 -25.06
CA LYS A 353 1.75 -20.42 -25.80
C LYS A 353 1.95 -19.01 -25.26
N GLY A 354 2.49 -18.89 -24.05
CA GLY A 354 2.82 -17.61 -23.41
C GLY A 354 1.85 -17.21 -22.30
N SER A 355 1.84 -15.93 -21.97
CA SER A 355 1.06 -15.40 -20.84
C SER A 355 0.45 -14.04 -21.18
N ARG A 356 -0.70 -13.77 -20.57
CA ARG A 356 -1.41 -12.51 -20.63
C ARG A 356 -1.71 -12.06 -19.20
N PHE A 357 -1.11 -10.95 -18.80
CA PHE A 357 -1.39 -10.26 -17.54
C PHE A 357 -2.24 -9.03 -17.83
N TYR A 358 -3.34 -8.84 -17.10
CA TYR A 358 -4.21 -7.69 -17.32
C TYR A 358 -4.89 -7.19 -16.05
N PHE A 359 -5.27 -5.92 -16.05
CA PHE A 359 -6.02 -5.27 -14.98
C PHE A 359 -6.85 -4.12 -15.55
N ASP A 360 -7.91 -3.74 -14.82
CA ASP A 360 -8.85 -2.70 -15.23
C ASP A 360 -8.84 -1.56 -14.21
N LEU A 361 -8.40 -0.37 -14.62
CA LEU A 361 -8.42 0.82 -13.77
C LEU A 361 -9.67 1.66 -14.05
N GLU A 362 -10.39 2.05 -13.00
CA GLU A 362 -11.39 3.11 -13.08
C GLU A 362 -10.74 4.46 -12.75
N VAL A 363 -10.67 5.35 -13.74
CA VAL A 363 -9.92 6.60 -13.66
C VAL A 363 -10.76 7.76 -14.16
N GLN A 364 -10.59 8.93 -13.57
CA GLN A 364 -11.36 10.11 -13.94
C GLN A 364 -10.72 10.79 -15.15
N ALA A 365 -11.47 10.92 -16.24
CA ALA A 365 -11.03 11.71 -17.39
C ALA A 365 -11.03 13.20 -17.07
N ILE A 366 -10.05 13.90 -17.62
CA ILE A 366 -9.97 15.36 -17.58
C ILE A 366 -10.76 15.88 -18.77
N SER A 367 -11.83 16.63 -18.50
CA SER A 367 -12.62 17.27 -19.55
C SER A 367 -11.74 18.17 -20.42
N LYS A 368 -11.83 18.04 -21.76
CA LYS A 368 -11.08 18.85 -22.75
C LYS A 368 -11.17 20.36 -22.50
N GLN A 369 -12.23 20.84 -21.84
CA GLN A 369 -12.43 22.25 -21.49
C GLN A 369 -11.41 22.82 -20.49
N ARG A 370 -10.71 21.99 -19.70
CA ARG A 370 -9.62 22.41 -18.81
C ARG A 370 -8.23 22.36 -19.46
N LEU A 371 -8.07 21.60 -20.55
CA LEU A 371 -6.78 21.47 -21.25
C LEU A 371 -6.45 22.70 -22.12
N THR A 372 -7.47 23.50 -22.46
CA THR A 372 -7.33 24.74 -23.26
C THR A 372 -6.85 25.96 -22.47
N GLU A 373 -6.72 25.88 -21.14
CA GLU A 373 -6.17 27.00 -20.34
C GLU A 373 -4.64 26.91 -20.15
N GLY A 374 -3.97 25.85 -20.63
CA GLY A 374 -2.51 25.67 -20.41
C GLY A 374 -1.68 25.13 -21.58
N SER A 375 -2.27 24.80 -22.73
CA SER A 375 -1.54 24.15 -23.84
C SER A 375 -1.60 24.89 -25.18
N GLY A 376 -1.76 26.22 -25.15
CA GLY A 376 -1.32 27.02 -26.28
C GLY A 376 0.21 26.95 -26.35
N LYS A 377 0.78 26.58 -27.50
CA LYS A 377 2.19 26.88 -27.80
C LYS A 377 2.37 28.41 -27.69
N LYS A 378 2.63 28.91 -26.48
CA LYS A 378 3.23 30.22 -26.28
C LYS A 378 4.58 30.16 -26.99
N GLN A 379 4.87 31.18 -27.78
CA GLN A 379 6.21 31.43 -28.25
C GLN A 379 7.07 31.59 -26.99
N ARG A 380 7.92 30.59 -26.69
CA ARG A 380 8.66 30.50 -25.42
C ARG A 380 9.57 31.72 -25.28
N ASP A 381 9.31 32.58 -24.29
CA ASP A 381 10.11 33.78 -24.00
C ASP A 381 11.30 33.44 -23.08
N LEU A 382 12.07 32.43 -23.49
CA LEU A 382 13.26 31.96 -22.75
C LEU A 382 14.57 32.50 -23.36
N GLU A 383 14.48 33.14 -24.52
CA GLU A 383 15.65 33.56 -25.31
C GLU A 383 16.50 34.60 -24.57
N GLY A 384 17.78 34.28 -24.36
CA GLY A 384 18.75 35.19 -23.76
C GLY A 384 18.67 35.33 -22.24
N ARG A 385 17.71 34.68 -21.56
CA ARG A 385 17.62 34.69 -20.09
C ARG A 385 18.71 33.81 -19.47
N ARG A 386 19.23 34.23 -18.32
CA ARG A 386 20.31 33.52 -17.62
C ARG A 386 19.77 32.63 -16.51
N ILE A 387 20.11 31.34 -16.55
CA ILE A 387 19.69 30.34 -15.56
C ILE A 387 20.91 29.72 -14.89
N LEU A 388 20.79 29.39 -13.60
CA LEU A 388 21.84 28.70 -12.86
C LEU A 388 21.48 27.22 -12.69
N LEU A 389 22.32 26.32 -13.21
CA LEU A 389 22.23 24.89 -12.98
C LEU A 389 23.23 24.48 -11.88
N VAL A 390 22.72 23.95 -10.77
CA VAL A 390 23.53 23.52 -9.63
C VAL A 390 23.48 22.00 -9.52
N GLU A 391 24.61 21.37 -9.80
CA GLU A 391 24.76 19.91 -9.91
C GLU A 391 26.23 19.54 -9.75
N ASP A 392 26.53 18.50 -8.99
CA ASP A 392 27.90 18.02 -8.74
C ASP A 392 28.35 16.97 -9.77
N ASN A 393 27.42 16.24 -10.38
CA ASN A 393 27.70 15.23 -11.39
C ASN A 393 27.90 15.85 -12.79
N LYS A 394 29.13 15.73 -13.32
CA LYS A 394 29.53 16.26 -14.64
C LYS A 394 28.65 15.78 -15.82
N ILE A 395 28.12 14.56 -15.77
CA ILE A 395 27.26 14.02 -16.82
C ILE A 395 25.88 14.71 -16.77
N ASN A 396 25.31 14.87 -15.58
CA ASN A 396 24.03 15.56 -15.39
C ASN A 396 24.13 17.04 -15.80
N ILE A 397 25.25 17.69 -15.46
CA ILE A 397 25.56 19.06 -15.92
C ILE A 397 25.55 19.11 -17.45
N MET A 398 26.26 18.19 -18.12
CA MET A 398 26.34 18.17 -19.57
C MET A 398 24.96 18.02 -20.22
N VAL A 399 24.15 17.08 -19.73
CA VAL A 399 22.80 16.82 -20.26
C VAL A 399 21.86 18.00 -19.99
N GLY A 400 21.82 18.49 -18.74
CA GLY A 400 20.98 19.61 -18.36
C GLY A 400 21.33 20.87 -19.14
N LYS A 401 22.62 21.16 -19.30
CA LYS A 401 23.12 22.29 -20.11
C LYS A 401 22.70 22.16 -21.58
N GLN A 402 22.88 21.00 -22.20
CA GLN A 402 22.46 20.78 -23.59
C GLN A 402 20.96 20.97 -23.81
N ILE A 403 20.13 20.58 -22.84
CA ILE A 403 18.69 20.78 -22.91
C ILE A 403 18.37 22.27 -22.79
N LEU A 404 18.88 22.95 -21.76
CA LEU A 404 18.59 24.36 -21.52
C LEU A 404 19.11 25.29 -22.64
N GLU A 405 20.30 25.03 -23.18
CA GLU A 405 20.87 25.80 -24.31
C GLU A 405 20.07 25.60 -25.61
N LYS A 406 19.42 24.44 -25.81
CA LYS A 406 18.50 24.25 -26.94
C LYS A 406 17.24 25.13 -26.86
N ALA A 407 16.91 25.63 -25.67
CA ALA A 407 15.87 26.63 -25.45
C ALA A 407 16.40 28.07 -25.48
N ASN A 408 17.62 28.29 -25.96
CA ASN A 408 18.30 29.59 -26.05
C ASN A 408 18.53 30.29 -24.69
N LEU A 409 18.61 29.53 -23.59
CA LEU A 409 19.00 30.04 -22.28
C LEU A 409 20.52 30.16 -22.16
N VAL A 410 20.99 31.16 -21.41
CA VAL A 410 22.39 31.29 -20.99
C VAL A 410 22.57 30.53 -19.68
N VAL A 411 23.27 29.38 -19.73
CA VAL A 411 23.39 28.47 -18.58
C VAL A 411 24.73 28.67 -17.88
N ASP A 412 24.67 29.18 -16.65
CA ASP A 412 25.80 29.13 -15.72
C ASP A 412 25.72 27.85 -14.87
N VAL A 413 26.87 27.32 -14.44
CA VAL A 413 26.94 26.07 -13.67
C VAL A 413 27.63 26.30 -12.34
N ALA A 414 27.04 25.76 -11.27
CA ALA A 414 27.67 25.62 -9.96
C ALA A 414 27.77 24.13 -9.58
N PHE A 415 28.88 23.74 -8.94
CA PHE A 415 29.16 22.33 -8.62
C PHE A 415 28.78 21.94 -7.19
N ASP A 416 28.39 22.91 -6.37
CA ASP A 416 27.94 22.72 -5.00
C ASP A 416 27.06 23.89 -4.56
N GLY A 417 26.39 23.72 -3.42
CA GLY A 417 25.47 24.70 -2.87
C GLY A 417 26.10 26.04 -2.46
N LEU A 418 27.35 26.03 -1.98
CA LEU A 418 28.05 27.24 -1.54
C LEU A 418 28.45 28.10 -2.75
N MET A 419 28.93 27.45 -3.81
CA MET A 419 29.19 28.09 -5.09
C MET A 419 27.92 28.71 -5.66
N ALA A 420 26.79 28.00 -5.61
CA ALA A 420 25.50 28.53 -6.03
C ALA A 420 25.12 29.80 -5.28
N VAL A 421 25.19 29.79 -3.94
CA VAL A 421 24.93 30.98 -3.10
C VAL A 421 25.83 32.16 -3.50
N ASN A 422 27.12 31.91 -3.75
CA ASN A 422 28.07 32.95 -4.13
C ASN A 422 27.80 33.51 -5.55
N MET A 423 27.37 32.67 -6.49
CA MET A 423 27.02 33.09 -7.84
C MET A 423 25.74 33.90 -7.85
N VAL A 424 24.71 33.49 -7.11
CA VAL A 424 23.44 34.24 -6.99
C VAL A 424 23.64 35.61 -6.30
N LYS A 425 24.66 35.78 -5.47
CA LYS A 425 25.02 37.11 -4.91
C LYS A 425 25.67 38.05 -5.93
N LYS A 426 26.28 37.50 -6.98
CA LYS A 426 27.10 38.26 -7.95
C LYS A 426 26.37 38.52 -9.26
N ASN A 427 25.45 37.63 -9.63
CA ASN A 427 24.74 37.64 -10.90
C ASN A 427 23.24 37.52 -10.67
N ASP A 428 22.46 38.12 -11.56
CA ASP A 428 21.02 37.94 -11.60
C ASP A 428 20.64 36.75 -12.49
N TYR A 429 19.81 35.86 -11.93
CA TYR A 429 19.30 34.67 -12.61
C TYR A 429 17.78 34.75 -12.69
N CYS A 430 17.19 34.22 -13.77
CA CYS A 430 15.74 34.12 -13.90
C CYS A 430 15.18 32.94 -13.10
N ALA A 431 15.98 31.88 -12.92
CA ALA A 431 15.67 30.73 -12.07
C ALA A 431 16.96 30.01 -11.67
N VAL A 432 16.86 29.18 -10.63
CA VAL A 432 17.92 28.26 -10.20
C VAL A 432 17.39 26.84 -10.22
N LEU A 433 18.05 25.95 -10.94
CA LEU A 433 17.81 24.51 -10.90
C LEU A 433 18.80 23.90 -9.93
N MET A 434 18.31 23.41 -8.79
CA MET A 434 19.13 23.05 -7.63
C MET A 434 19.02 21.55 -7.34
N ASP A 435 20.10 20.79 -7.50
CA ASP A 435 20.14 19.44 -6.94
C ASP A 435 20.02 19.48 -5.40
N ILE A 436 19.28 18.54 -4.85
CA ILE A 436 19.07 18.43 -3.42
C ILE A 436 20.31 17.84 -2.75
N GLN A 437 20.92 16.81 -3.35
CA GLN A 437 22.00 16.05 -2.74
C GLN A 437 23.33 16.44 -3.36
N MET A 438 24.08 17.33 -2.70
CA MET A 438 25.39 17.80 -3.16
C MET A 438 26.39 17.88 -2.01
N PRO A 439 27.70 17.76 -2.28
CA PRO A 439 28.75 17.92 -1.29
C PRO A 439 28.87 19.37 -0.80
N ILE A 440 29.54 19.57 0.34
CA ILE A 440 29.82 20.86 1.00
C ILE A 440 28.57 21.56 1.57
N MET A 441 27.58 21.85 0.72
CA MET A 441 26.31 22.45 1.10
C MET A 441 25.20 21.82 0.25
N ASP A 442 24.23 21.20 0.92
CA ASP A 442 23.09 20.57 0.24
C ASP A 442 22.12 21.61 -0.35
N GLY A 443 21.24 21.15 -1.24
CA GLY A 443 20.30 22.03 -1.95
C GLY A 443 19.32 22.75 -1.02
N TYR A 444 18.90 22.12 0.08
CA TYR A 444 17.98 22.73 1.05
C TYR A 444 18.64 23.88 1.81
N ALA A 445 19.84 23.65 2.34
CA ALA A 445 20.65 24.65 3.02
C ALA A 445 20.99 25.81 2.08
N SER A 446 21.27 25.50 0.82
CA SER A 446 21.54 26.50 -0.23
C SER A 446 20.32 27.36 -0.51
N ALA A 447 19.14 26.77 -0.69
CA ALA A 447 17.90 27.49 -0.90
C ALA A 447 17.58 28.41 0.29
N MET A 448 17.66 27.89 1.52
CA MET A 448 17.48 28.71 2.73
C MET A 448 18.50 29.85 2.83
N ALA A 449 19.75 29.61 2.43
CA ALA A 449 20.78 30.65 2.42
C ALA A 449 20.50 31.74 1.36
N ILE A 450 20.06 31.34 0.16
CA ILE A 450 19.64 32.27 -0.91
C ILE A 450 18.44 33.10 -0.44
N ARG A 451 17.44 32.48 0.18
CA ARG A 451 16.23 33.15 0.68
C ARG A 451 16.48 34.25 1.70
N LYS A 452 17.61 34.23 2.42
CA LYS A 452 18.00 35.31 3.35
C LYS A 452 18.26 36.65 2.67
N PHE A 453 18.62 36.65 1.38
CA PHE A 453 18.95 37.88 0.64
C PHE A 453 18.20 38.00 -0.70
N ASN A 454 17.61 36.92 -1.21
CA ASN A 454 16.76 36.93 -2.39
C ASN A 454 15.54 36.03 -2.18
N THR A 455 14.43 36.64 -1.77
CA THR A 455 13.17 35.97 -1.46
C THR A 455 12.36 35.61 -2.70
N THR A 456 12.59 36.30 -3.82
CA THR A 456 11.74 36.23 -5.02
C THR A 456 12.31 35.35 -6.12
N LEU A 457 13.62 35.10 -6.14
CA LEU A 457 14.27 34.26 -7.16
C LEU A 457 13.66 32.85 -7.20
N PRO A 458 13.11 32.39 -8.33
CA PRO A 458 12.60 31.03 -8.45
C PRO A 458 13.70 29.98 -8.25
N ILE A 459 13.46 29.00 -7.37
CA ILE A 459 14.36 27.85 -7.14
C ILE A 459 13.57 26.56 -7.36
N LEU A 460 13.97 25.75 -8.34
CA LEU A 460 13.39 24.44 -8.63
C LEU A 460 14.34 23.33 -8.13
N ALA A 461 13.83 22.42 -7.32
CA ALA A 461 14.58 21.27 -6.85
C ALA A 461 14.74 20.22 -7.96
N LEU A 462 15.92 19.67 -8.18
CA LEU A 462 16.13 18.53 -9.06
C LEU A 462 16.17 17.27 -8.22
N SER A 463 15.28 16.31 -8.47
CA SER A 463 15.17 15.08 -7.66
C SER A 463 15.00 13.84 -8.51
N ALA A 464 15.61 12.73 -8.09
CA ALA A 464 15.45 11.41 -8.72
C ALA A 464 14.22 10.63 -8.18
N SER A 465 13.62 11.05 -7.07
CA SER A 465 12.44 10.39 -6.50
C SER A 465 11.67 11.33 -5.58
N VAL A 466 10.34 11.41 -5.73
CA VAL A 466 9.48 12.15 -4.80
C VAL A 466 8.86 11.16 -3.82
N PHE A 467 9.42 11.09 -2.61
CA PHE A 467 8.68 10.65 -1.44
C PHE A 467 7.98 11.87 -0.84
N ILE A 468 6.80 11.69 -0.23
CA ILE A 468 6.02 12.74 0.47
C ILE A 468 6.89 13.56 1.45
N GLU A 469 7.86 12.91 2.09
CA GLU A 469 8.83 13.53 3.02
C GLU A 469 9.76 14.56 2.34
N VAL A 470 10.05 14.38 1.05
CA VAL A 470 10.90 15.28 0.25
C VAL A 470 10.12 16.54 -0.13
N LYS A 471 8.84 16.40 -0.49
CA LYS A 471 7.99 17.53 -0.89
C LYS A 471 7.82 18.55 0.24
N SER A 472 7.55 18.08 1.46
CA SER A 472 7.43 18.95 2.64
C SER A 472 8.73 19.72 2.93
N LYS A 473 9.90 19.08 2.76
CA LYS A 473 11.21 19.73 2.95
C LYS A 473 11.53 20.76 1.86
N ILE A 474 11.16 20.48 0.61
CA ILE A 474 11.31 21.42 -0.52
C ILE A 474 10.57 22.72 -0.21
N GLU A 475 9.29 22.62 0.17
CA GLU A 475 8.47 23.78 0.52
C GLU A 475 9.03 24.54 1.74
N GLN A 476 9.42 23.84 2.81
CA GLN A 476 10.00 24.45 4.01
C GLN A 476 11.33 25.17 3.73
N SER A 477 12.11 24.70 2.75
CA SER A 477 13.37 25.34 2.36
C SER A 477 13.18 26.60 1.50
N GLY A 478 11.95 26.90 1.08
CA GLY A 478 11.59 28.05 0.26
C GLY A 478 11.75 27.84 -1.25
N MET A 479 11.87 26.59 -1.71
CA MET A 479 11.88 26.25 -3.14
C MET A 479 10.46 26.34 -3.73
N ASN A 480 10.37 26.69 -5.01
CA ASN A 480 9.12 26.98 -5.70
C ASN A 480 8.52 25.78 -6.45
N GLY A 481 9.27 24.68 -6.55
CA GLY A 481 8.83 23.48 -7.24
C GLY A 481 9.95 22.46 -7.37
N PHE A 482 9.70 21.43 -8.17
CA PHE A 482 10.68 20.38 -8.44
C PHE A 482 10.59 19.86 -9.88
N VAL A 483 11.67 19.27 -10.35
CA VAL A 483 11.78 18.59 -11.66
C VAL A 483 12.42 17.23 -11.45
N PHE A 484 11.89 16.21 -12.12
CA PHE A 484 12.41 14.85 -12.04
C PHE A 484 13.67 14.68 -12.91
N LYS A 485 14.64 13.92 -12.36
CA LYS A 485 15.75 13.35 -13.13
C LYS A 485 15.38 11.91 -13.55
N PRO A 486 15.64 11.47 -14.80
CA PRO A 486 16.26 12.21 -15.91
C PRO A 486 15.31 13.29 -16.48
N PHE A 487 15.89 14.39 -16.96
CA PHE A 487 15.12 15.53 -17.46
C PHE A 487 14.33 15.16 -18.73
N ASP A 488 13.01 15.29 -18.68
CA ASP A 488 12.21 15.45 -19.89
C ASP A 488 12.30 16.93 -20.33
N PRO A 489 12.78 17.23 -21.56
CA PRO A 489 12.97 18.61 -21.99
C PRO A 489 11.71 19.47 -21.89
N GLU A 490 10.56 18.91 -22.28
CA GLU A 490 9.31 19.68 -22.34
C GLU A 490 8.75 19.94 -20.95
N ASP A 491 8.84 18.97 -20.03
CA ASP A 491 8.52 19.19 -18.61
C ASP A 491 9.46 20.23 -17.99
N LEU A 492 10.77 20.11 -18.21
CA LEU A 492 11.75 21.07 -17.68
C LEU A 492 11.45 22.51 -18.13
N TYR A 493 11.17 22.72 -19.41
CA TYR A 493 10.83 24.06 -19.92
C TYR A 493 9.53 24.58 -19.31
N THR A 494 8.50 23.74 -19.26
CA THR A 494 7.18 24.10 -18.71
C THR A 494 7.32 24.52 -17.25
N ARG A 495 8.06 23.76 -16.44
CA ARG A 495 8.30 24.08 -15.03
C ARG A 495 9.08 25.37 -14.83
N ILE A 496 10.06 25.65 -15.68
CA ILE A 496 10.81 26.90 -15.64
C ILE A 496 9.89 28.08 -15.97
N GLU A 497 9.05 27.96 -17.01
CA GLU A 497 8.07 28.99 -17.38
C GLU A 497 7.04 29.21 -16.27
N GLU A 498 6.47 28.14 -15.71
CA GLU A 498 5.50 28.20 -14.61
C GLU A 498 6.01 29.05 -13.44
N VAL A 499 7.25 28.84 -13.00
CA VAL A 499 7.81 29.58 -11.85
C VAL A 499 8.28 30.99 -12.21
N MET A 500 8.46 31.31 -13.49
CA MET A 500 8.78 32.66 -13.95
C MET A 500 7.55 33.52 -14.21
N ASP A 501 6.42 32.93 -14.61
CA ASP A 501 5.17 33.63 -14.97
C ASP A 501 4.23 33.88 -13.76
N VAL A 502 4.55 33.42 -12.54
CA VAL A 502 3.74 33.74 -11.35
C VAL A 502 3.99 35.20 -10.91
N PRO A 503 2.99 36.09 -10.93
CA PRO A 503 3.07 37.34 -10.18
C PRO A 503 2.98 36.98 -8.70
N LEU A 504 4.07 37.15 -7.97
CA LEU A 504 4.13 36.82 -6.55
C LEU A 504 3.10 37.67 -5.78
N ALA A 505 2.25 36.99 -5.01
CA ALA A 505 1.32 37.63 -4.09
C ALA A 505 2.10 38.53 -3.12
N SER A 506 1.68 39.81 -3.08
CA SER A 506 2.20 40.88 -2.22
C SER A 506 2.03 40.62 -0.73
#